data_AF-A0A0D2V7A7-F1
#
_entry.id   AF-A0A0D2V7A7-F1
#
_cell.length_a   1.000
_cell.length_b   1.000
_cell.length_c   1.000
_cell.angle_alpha   90.00
_cell.angle_beta   90.00
_cell.angle_gamma   90.00
#
_symmetry.space_group_name_H-M   'P 1'
#
loop_
_entity.id
_entity.type
_entity.pdbx_description
1 polymer ?
#
loop_
_entity_poly.entity_id
_entity_poly.type
_entity_poly.pdbx_seq_one_letter_code
_entity_poly.pdbx_strand_id
1 'polypeptide(L)'
;MGSDLLSQTKPIPIPTQEEDPSSQSTALLSFNTDSCLDPSTKASPSRPSTTIIFIALTLLACIALSAALAFAFLFYSSSSPSSSFSATLHNISRPLKTLEKPVVILISSDGFRFGYQFKTSTPNIHRLIANGTEAETGLIPVYPTLTFPNHYSIVTGLYPAYHGIVNNHFVDPKTGEVFNMQSHEPKWWLGEPLWETVANHGLKASTYFWPGSEVKKGSWDCPKNFCMFYNGSVPFEDRVDTVLSYFDLPSSEIPVFMTMYFEDPDHQGHQVGPDDPEITEAVARIDGLIGRLIDGLEKRGIFEDVTIIMVGDHGMVGTCDKKLIFLDDLAPWINIPGDWVQYYSPVLSIRPPPGYAPSDVVAKMKEGLESGRVDNGKHLRVYLKEEVLQ
;
A
#
# COMPACT_ATOMS: atom_id res chain seq x y z
N MET A 1 -20.13 77.17 8.03
CA MET A 1 -19.32 76.89 6.83
C MET A 1 -18.46 75.68 7.22
N GLY A 2 -18.94 74.44 7.14
CA GLY A 2 -19.26 73.66 5.93
C GLY A 2 -18.07 72.72 5.69
N SER A 3 -18.16 71.40 5.48
CA SER A 3 -19.26 70.44 5.31
C SER A 3 -18.66 69.03 5.36
N ASP A 4 -19.47 68.04 5.74
CA ASP A 4 -19.19 66.60 5.73
C ASP A 4 -18.71 66.04 4.37
N LEU A 5 -17.95 64.94 4.40
CA LEU A 5 -18.30 63.71 3.65
C LEU A 5 -17.37 62.52 3.97
N LEU A 6 -18.01 61.45 4.44
CA LEU A 6 -17.51 60.07 4.55
C LEU A 6 -17.24 59.48 3.16
N SER A 7 -16.17 58.69 3.03
CA SER A 7 -16.04 57.66 1.99
C SER A 7 -15.32 56.45 2.56
N GLN A 8 -16.03 55.32 2.59
CA GLN A 8 -15.55 54.00 2.97
C GLN A 8 -14.76 53.40 1.82
N THR A 9 -13.46 53.14 2.01
CA THR A 9 -12.65 52.33 1.10
C THR A 9 -12.60 50.89 1.60
N LYS A 10 -13.32 50.03 0.89
CA LYS A 10 -13.32 48.56 1.02
C LYS A 10 -11.99 48.01 0.47
N PRO A 11 -11.28 47.11 1.16
CA PRO A 11 -10.07 46.50 0.62
C PRO A 11 -10.41 45.47 -0.47
N ILE A 12 -9.65 45.53 -1.56
CA ILE A 12 -9.69 44.65 -2.73
C ILE A 12 -8.97 43.32 -2.38
N PRO A 13 -9.53 42.15 -2.71
CA PRO A 13 -8.84 40.87 -2.51
C PRO A 13 -7.72 40.71 -3.55
N ILE A 14 -6.54 40.33 -3.06
CA ILE A 14 -5.40 39.87 -3.86
C ILE A 14 -5.69 38.44 -4.33
N PRO A 15 -5.63 38.11 -5.63
CA PRO A 15 -5.79 36.73 -6.09
C PRO A 15 -4.47 35.98 -5.89
N THR A 16 -4.49 34.93 -5.08
CA THR A 16 -3.46 33.88 -5.06
C THR A 16 -3.60 33.03 -6.32
N GLN A 17 -2.58 33.09 -7.17
CA GLN A 17 -2.37 32.13 -8.25
C GLN A 17 -1.80 30.84 -7.63
N GLU A 18 -2.59 29.78 -7.61
CA GLU A 18 -2.09 28.40 -7.61
C GLU A 18 -2.21 27.90 -9.05
N GLU A 19 -1.06 27.70 -9.70
CA GLU A 19 -0.96 27.00 -10.97
C GLU A 19 -0.88 25.50 -10.69
N ASP A 20 -1.94 24.79 -11.06
CA ASP A 20 -2.00 23.32 -11.08
C ASP A 20 -1.86 22.87 -12.54
N PRO A 21 -0.91 21.97 -12.90
CA PRO A 21 -0.72 21.57 -14.28
C PRO A 21 -1.82 20.58 -14.71
N SER A 22 -2.49 20.96 -15.80
CA SER A 22 -3.51 20.22 -16.51
C SER A 22 -3.11 18.78 -16.87
N SER A 23 -3.89 17.81 -16.39
CA SER A 23 -3.95 16.45 -16.92
C SER A 23 -5.27 16.27 -17.66
N GLN A 24 -5.20 16.14 -18.98
CA GLN A 24 -6.32 15.76 -19.83
C GLN A 24 -6.59 14.26 -19.66
N SER A 25 -7.76 13.89 -19.17
CA SER A 25 -8.34 12.57 -19.42
C SER A 25 -9.79 12.71 -19.85
N THR A 26 -10.05 12.20 -21.04
CA THR A 26 -11.31 12.28 -21.78
C THR A 26 -12.35 11.33 -21.17
N ALA A 27 -13.30 11.87 -20.40
CA ALA A 27 -14.51 11.13 -20.02
C ALA A 27 -15.58 11.29 -21.11
N LEU A 28 -15.77 10.25 -21.92
CA LEU A 28 -16.97 10.04 -22.73
C LEU A 28 -18.00 9.31 -21.87
N LEU A 29 -19.14 9.94 -21.63
CA LEU A 29 -20.50 9.39 -21.76
C LEU A 29 -21.48 10.29 -21.00
N SER A 30 -22.11 11.21 -21.75
CA SER A 30 -23.29 11.95 -21.33
C SER A 30 -24.55 11.16 -21.70
N PHE A 31 -25.49 11.07 -20.77
CA PHE A 31 -26.89 10.82 -21.10
C PHE A 31 -27.76 11.84 -20.37
N ASN A 32 -28.22 12.83 -21.13
CA ASN A 32 -29.35 13.66 -20.81
C ASN A 32 -30.63 12.85 -21.05
N THR A 33 -31.55 12.86 -20.10
CA THR A 33 -32.96 12.63 -20.36
C THR A 33 -33.80 13.55 -19.49
N ASP A 34 -34.43 14.53 -20.13
CA ASP A 34 -35.67 15.14 -19.68
C ASP A 34 -36.45 15.58 -20.92
N SER A 35 -37.58 14.92 -21.22
CA SER A 35 -38.83 15.56 -21.68
C SER A 35 -40.00 14.57 -21.77
N CYS A 36 -41.17 15.11 -21.42
CA CYS A 36 -42.49 14.51 -21.19
C CYS A 36 -43.27 14.13 -22.47
N LEU A 37 -44.21 13.16 -22.37
CA LEU A 37 -45.67 13.28 -22.66
C LEU A 37 -46.34 11.95 -23.11
N ASP A 38 -47.48 11.67 -22.46
CA ASP A 38 -48.75 10.97 -22.80
C ASP A 38 -48.83 9.77 -23.81
N PRO A 39 -49.61 8.70 -23.48
CA PRO A 39 -49.88 7.59 -24.39
C PRO A 39 -51.28 7.70 -25.04
N SER A 40 -51.35 7.94 -26.34
CA SER A 40 -52.45 7.43 -27.17
C SER A 40 -52.09 7.36 -28.65
N THR A 41 -52.07 6.15 -29.21
CA THR A 41 -52.77 5.78 -30.47
C THR A 41 -52.44 4.33 -30.87
N LYS A 42 -53.50 3.65 -31.33
CA LYS A 42 -53.54 2.25 -31.73
C LYS A 42 -52.80 2.02 -33.05
N ALA A 43 -52.00 0.95 -33.12
CA ALA A 43 -51.63 0.29 -34.37
C ALA A 43 -51.67 -1.24 -34.19
N SER A 44 -52.27 -1.92 -35.17
CA SER A 44 -52.59 -3.35 -35.17
C SER A 44 -51.33 -4.23 -35.33
N PRO A 45 -51.20 -5.38 -34.63
CA PRO A 45 -50.14 -6.34 -34.93
C PRO A 45 -50.56 -7.29 -36.05
N SER A 46 -49.79 -7.31 -37.14
CA SER A 46 -49.86 -8.36 -38.16
C SER A 46 -49.36 -9.68 -37.55
N ARG A 47 -50.21 -10.72 -37.61
CA ARG A 47 -49.84 -12.08 -37.20
C ARG A 47 -48.77 -12.63 -38.15
N PRO A 48 -47.64 -13.16 -37.66
CA PRO A 48 -46.79 -14.00 -38.50
C PRO A 48 -47.54 -15.30 -38.83
N SER A 49 -47.49 -15.70 -40.10
CA SER A 49 -48.04 -16.97 -40.57
C SER A 49 -47.45 -18.13 -39.75
N THR A 50 -48.31 -18.98 -39.19
CA THR A 50 -47.99 -20.17 -38.38
C THR A 50 -46.93 -21.06 -39.04
N THR A 51 -46.79 -21.00 -40.36
CA THR A 51 -45.77 -21.73 -41.13
C THR A 51 -44.34 -21.29 -40.81
N ILE A 52 -44.08 -20.00 -40.57
CA ILE A 52 -42.72 -19.50 -40.30
C ILE A 52 -42.25 -19.91 -38.90
N ILE A 53 -43.16 -19.89 -37.92
CA ILE A 53 -42.89 -20.36 -36.55
C ILE A 53 -42.63 -21.87 -36.57
N PHE A 54 -43.40 -22.63 -37.35
CA PHE A 54 -43.18 -24.08 -37.48
C PHE A 54 -41.82 -24.40 -38.12
N ILE A 55 -41.43 -23.69 -39.18
CA ILE A 55 -40.12 -23.86 -39.82
C ILE A 55 -39.00 -23.53 -38.83
N ALA A 56 -39.09 -22.40 -38.12
CA ALA A 56 -38.08 -22.00 -37.14
C ALA A 56 -37.94 -23.03 -35.99
N LEU A 57 -39.06 -23.55 -35.47
CA LEU A 57 -39.05 -24.58 -34.43
C LEU A 57 -38.48 -25.91 -34.94
N THR A 58 -38.78 -26.31 -36.17
CA THR A 58 -38.18 -27.53 -36.75
C THR A 58 -36.68 -27.38 -36.99
N LEU A 59 -36.21 -26.19 -37.40
CA LEU A 59 -34.78 -25.92 -37.57
C LEU A 59 -34.03 -25.94 -36.24
N LEU A 60 -34.60 -25.33 -35.20
CA LEU A 60 -34.05 -25.37 -33.84
C LEU A 60 -34.00 -26.80 -33.28
N ALA A 61 -35.06 -27.60 -33.49
CA ALA A 61 -35.08 -29.00 -33.09
C ALA A 61 -34.01 -29.84 -33.82
N CYS A 62 -33.83 -29.62 -35.12
CA CYS A 62 -32.78 -30.30 -35.90
C CYS A 62 -31.37 -29.92 -35.44
N ILE A 63 -31.13 -28.65 -35.09
CA ILE A 63 -29.84 -28.18 -34.55
C ILE A 63 -29.58 -28.76 -33.16
N ALA A 64 -30.60 -28.81 -32.30
CA ALA A 64 -30.47 -29.42 -30.97
C ALA A 64 -30.18 -30.93 -31.06
N LEU A 65 -30.84 -31.63 -32.00
CA LEU A 65 -30.64 -33.05 -32.21
C LEU A 65 -29.25 -33.36 -32.79
N SER A 66 -28.75 -32.53 -33.72
CA SER A 66 -27.39 -32.69 -34.27
C SER A 66 -26.32 -32.39 -33.22
N ALA A 67 -26.52 -31.38 -32.37
CA ALA A 67 -25.63 -31.10 -31.23
C ALA A 67 -25.62 -32.25 -30.22
N ALA A 68 -26.77 -32.83 -29.88
CA ALA A 68 -26.87 -33.98 -28.98
C ALA A 68 -26.18 -35.23 -29.55
N LEU A 69 -26.33 -35.49 -30.85
CA LEU A 69 -25.65 -36.59 -31.54
C LEU A 69 -24.13 -36.37 -31.60
N ALA A 70 -23.67 -35.13 -31.83
CA ALA A 70 -22.24 -34.81 -31.78
C ALA A 70 -21.66 -35.00 -30.37
N PHE A 71 -22.40 -34.60 -29.33
CA PHE A 71 -21.98 -34.78 -27.94
C PHE A 71 -21.94 -36.27 -27.55
N ALA A 72 -22.93 -37.05 -27.97
CA ALA A 72 -22.93 -38.50 -27.78
C ALA A 72 -21.78 -39.17 -28.54
N PHE A 73 -21.47 -38.74 -29.76
CA PHE A 73 -20.36 -39.28 -30.54
C PHE A 73 -19.00 -38.98 -29.88
N LEU A 74 -18.81 -37.78 -29.33
CA LEU A 74 -17.61 -37.42 -28.56
C LEU A 74 -17.50 -38.22 -27.25
N PHE A 75 -18.61 -38.45 -26.55
CA PHE A 75 -18.61 -39.25 -25.32
C PHE A 75 -18.28 -40.72 -25.58
N TYR A 76 -18.86 -41.32 -26.64
CA TYR A 76 -18.69 -42.74 -26.95
C TYR A 76 -17.46 -43.06 -27.82
N SER A 77 -16.85 -42.08 -28.47
CA SER A 77 -15.62 -42.27 -29.27
C SER A 77 -14.34 -42.09 -28.44
N SER A 78 -14.44 -41.73 -27.15
CA SER A 78 -13.28 -41.60 -26.24
C SER A 78 -12.95 -42.88 -25.46
N SER A 79 -13.71 -43.96 -25.61
CA SER A 79 -13.41 -45.23 -24.94
C SER A 79 -12.43 -46.09 -25.75
N SER A 80 -11.13 -45.79 -25.64
CA SER A 80 -10.08 -46.78 -25.87
C SER A 80 -9.75 -47.49 -24.54
N PRO A 81 -9.57 -48.82 -24.51
CA PRO A 81 -9.23 -49.53 -23.29
C PRO A 81 -7.75 -49.33 -22.98
N SER A 82 -7.41 -48.40 -22.10
CA SER A 82 -6.07 -48.33 -21.51
C SER A 82 -5.93 -49.37 -20.42
N SER A 83 -4.89 -50.17 -20.59
CA SER A 83 -4.47 -51.28 -19.74
C SER A 83 -4.36 -50.88 -18.27
N SER A 84 -4.62 -51.86 -17.41
CA SER A 84 -4.27 -51.89 -16.00
C SER A 84 -2.78 -51.53 -15.81
N PHE A 85 -2.51 -50.26 -15.56
CA PHE A 85 -1.25 -49.81 -15.00
C PHE A 85 -1.32 -50.03 -13.49
N SER A 86 -0.56 -51.02 -13.03
CA SER A 86 -0.12 -51.10 -11.64
C SER A 86 0.45 -49.74 -11.27
N ALA A 87 -0.18 -49.04 -10.32
CA ALA A 87 0.36 -47.83 -9.73
C ALA A 87 1.58 -48.21 -8.88
N THR A 88 2.69 -48.51 -9.54
CA THR A 88 3.99 -48.25 -8.95
C THR A 88 4.03 -46.74 -8.79
N LEU A 89 3.87 -46.30 -7.55
CA LEU A 89 4.10 -44.92 -7.13
C LEU A 89 5.58 -44.64 -7.37
N HIS A 90 5.94 -44.39 -8.63
CA HIS A 90 7.17 -43.71 -8.95
C HIS A 90 6.97 -42.31 -8.41
N ASN A 91 7.50 -42.15 -7.21
CA ASN A 91 7.91 -40.89 -6.65
C ASN A 91 8.84 -40.26 -7.70
N ILE A 92 8.28 -39.59 -8.71
CA ILE A 92 9.00 -38.66 -9.56
C ILE A 92 9.19 -37.42 -8.68
N SER A 93 9.97 -37.60 -7.61
CA SER A 93 10.74 -36.52 -7.03
C SER A 93 11.60 -36.03 -8.18
N ARG A 94 11.15 -34.94 -8.81
CA ARG A 94 12.07 -34.07 -9.54
C ARG A 94 13.20 -33.78 -8.55
N PRO A 95 14.48 -33.84 -8.96
CA PRO A 95 15.55 -33.39 -8.09
C PRO A 95 15.20 -31.95 -7.68
N LEU A 96 15.03 -31.71 -6.38
CA LEU A 96 14.95 -30.35 -5.85
C LEU A 96 16.21 -29.66 -6.37
N LYS A 97 16.04 -28.59 -7.17
CA LYS A 97 17.19 -27.80 -7.61
C LYS A 97 17.57 -26.97 -6.41
N THR A 98 18.32 -27.55 -5.48
CA THR A 98 18.75 -26.87 -4.26
C THR A 98 19.54 -25.63 -4.64
N LEU A 99 19.07 -24.46 -4.21
CA LEU A 99 19.86 -23.23 -4.33
C LEU A 99 21.22 -23.44 -3.61
N GLU A 100 22.30 -22.92 -4.20
CA GLU A 100 23.64 -23.03 -3.58
C GLU A 100 23.71 -22.34 -2.22
N LYS A 101 22.84 -21.35 -2.00
CA LYS A 101 22.69 -20.60 -0.75
C LYS A 101 21.20 -20.41 -0.47
N PRO A 102 20.76 -20.48 0.80
CA PRO A 102 19.41 -20.05 1.17
C PRO A 102 19.16 -18.61 0.76
N VAL A 103 17.95 -18.31 0.28
CA VAL A 103 17.53 -16.96 -0.12
C VAL A 103 16.42 -16.48 0.81
N VAL A 104 16.47 -15.21 1.21
CA VAL A 104 15.42 -14.55 1.99
C VAL A 104 14.73 -13.50 1.13
N ILE A 105 13.40 -13.54 1.06
CA ILE A 105 12.57 -12.50 0.45
C ILE A 105 11.78 -11.81 1.57
N LEU A 106 12.06 -10.53 1.81
CA LEU A 106 11.33 -9.67 2.73
C LEU A 106 10.32 -8.83 1.96
N ILE A 107 9.05 -9.08 2.18
CA ILE A 107 7.92 -8.45 1.50
C ILE A 107 7.20 -7.54 2.48
N SER A 108 7.06 -6.27 2.14
CA SER A 108 6.22 -5.33 2.87
C SER A 108 4.98 -4.99 2.06
N SER A 109 3.82 -5.09 2.72
CA SER A 109 2.55 -4.54 2.24
C SER A 109 2.20 -3.39 3.19
N ASP A 110 2.33 -2.16 2.70
CA ASP A 110 2.17 -0.94 3.50
C ASP A 110 0.78 -0.89 4.14
N GLY A 111 0.71 -0.53 5.42
CA GLY A 111 -0.56 -0.39 6.13
C GLY A 111 -1.36 -1.70 6.22
N PHE A 112 -0.74 -2.87 6.00
CA PHE A 112 -1.35 -4.18 6.20
C PHE A 112 -1.58 -4.43 7.70
N ARG A 113 -2.64 -3.82 8.23
CA ARG A 113 -3.03 -3.88 9.63
C ARG A 113 -3.28 -5.34 10.04
N PHE A 114 -2.74 -5.72 11.20
CA PHE A 114 -3.05 -7.03 11.79
C PHE A 114 -4.56 -7.27 11.88
N GLY A 115 -5.00 -8.44 11.40
CA GLY A 115 -6.39 -8.81 11.21
C GLY A 115 -6.86 -8.74 9.76
N TYR A 116 -6.16 -8.02 8.88
CA TYR A 116 -6.51 -7.93 7.46
C TYR A 116 -6.39 -9.28 6.74
N GLN A 117 -5.50 -10.16 7.17
CA GLN A 117 -5.43 -11.53 6.66
C GLN A 117 -6.76 -12.29 6.79
N PHE A 118 -7.67 -11.87 7.69
CA PHE A 118 -8.99 -12.47 7.89
C PHE A 118 -10.15 -11.67 7.25
N LYS A 119 -9.89 -10.54 6.57
CA LYS A 119 -10.96 -9.73 5.94
C LYS A 119 -11.64 -10.44 4.77
N THR A 120 -10.94 -11.33 4.09
CA THR A 120 -11.43 -12.10 2.96
C THR A 120 -10.73 -13.46 2.90
N SER A 121 -11.12 -14.30 1.95
CA SER A 121 -10.39 -15.54 1.65
C SER A 121 -8.99 -15.19 1.11
N THR A 122 -7.95 -15.48 1.90
CA THR A 122 -6.55 -15.26 1.55
C THR A 122 -5.76 -16.59 1.58
N PRO A 123 -6.05 -17.52 0.64
CA PRO A 123 -5.48 -18.87 0.68
C PRO A 123 -3.95 -18.91 0.60
N ASN A 124 -3.31 -17.93 -0.05
CA ASN A 124 -1.86 -17.91 -0.22
C ASN A 124 -1.15 -17.40 1.04
N ILE A 125 -1.67 -16.36 1.67
CA ILE A 125 -1.21 -15.90 2.98
C ILE A 125 -1.46 -16.98 4.03
N HIS A 126 -2.63 -17.61 4.04
CA HIS A 126 -2.92 -18.73 4.95
C HIS A 126 -2.03 -19.95 4.69
N ARG A 127 -1.60 -20.18 3.44
CA ARG A 127 -0.60 -21.21 3.13
C ARG A 127 0.76 -20.89 3.77
N LEU A 128 1.19 -19.63 3.74
CA LEU A 128 2.42 -19.21 4.45
C LEU A 128 2.27 -19.39 5.97
N ILE A 129 1.12 -19.05 6.54
CA ILE A 129 0.85 -19.22 7.98
C ILE A 129 0.85 -20.70 8.36
N ALA A 130 0.10 -21.54 7.63
CA ALA A 130 -0.07 -22.96 7.94
C ALA A 130 1.23 -23.78 7.84
N ASN A 131 2.13 -23.37 6.94
CA ASN A 131 3.41 -24.05 6.71
C ASN A 131 4.61 -23.26 7.28
N GLY A 132 4.36 -22.21 8.06
CA GLY A 132 5.38 -21.27 8.52
C GLY A 132 5.15 -20.82 9.95
N THR A 133 5.28 -19.52 10.20
CA THR A 133 5.12 -18.92 11.54
C THR A 133 4.47 -17.55 11.41
N GLU A 134 3.50 -17.27 12.28
CA GLU A 134 2.84 -15.97 12.40
C GLU A 134 3.04 -15.42 13.82
N ALA A 135 3.20 -14.10 13.95
CA ALA A 135 3.16 -13.45 15.25
C ALA A 135 1.71 -13.42 15.76
N GLU A 136 1.42 -14.13 16.86
CA GLU A 136 0.07 -14.30 17.41
C GLU A 136 -0.69 -12.98 17.65
N THR A 137 0.03 -11.93 18.06
CA THR A 137 -0.54 -10.60 18.33
C THR A 137 -0.19 -9.56 17.26
N GLY A 138 0.33 -10.01 16.12
CA GLY A 138 0.90 -9.14 15.08
C GLY A 138 2.26 -8.56 15.45
N LEU A 139 2.88 -7.90 14.46
CA LEU A 139 4.11 -7.14 14.63
C LEU A 139 3.79 -5.80 15.30
N ILE A 140 4.50 -5.47 16.38
CA ILE A 140 4.36 -4.16 17.05
C ILE A 140 5.29 -3.17 16.32
N PRO A 141 4.75 -2.11 15.68
CA PRO A 141 5.56 -1.09 15.02
C PRO A 141 6.31 -0.23 16.04
N VAL A 142 7.38 0.43 15.59
CA VAL A 142 8.03 1.49 16.36
C VAL A 142 7.19 2.77 16.30
N TYR A 143 7.39 3.66 17.28
CA TYR A 143 6.76 4.97 17.29
C TYR A 143 7.66 6.03 16.61
N PRO A 144 7.11 6.91 15.74
CA PRO A 144 5.72 6.95 15.29
C PRO A 144 5.41 5.86 14.25
N THR A 145 4.16 5.41 14.19
CA THR A 145 3.68 4.36 13.25
C THR A 145 3.49 4.94 11.85
N LEU A 146 4.59 5.34 11.22
CA LEU A 146 4.67 5.93 9.88
C LEU A 146 5.58 5.08 8.97
N THR A 147 5.38 5.22 7.67
CA THR A 147 6.03 4.41 6.63
C THR A 147 7.54 4.34 6.71
N PHE A 148 8.23 5.48 6.53
CA PHE A 148 9.68 5.50 6.43
C PHE A 148 10.37 5.10 7.75
N PRO A 149 9.93 5.59 8.93
CA PRO A 149 10.49 5.15 10.21
C PRO A 149 10.41 3.64 10.42
N ASN A 150 9.25 3.02 10.16
CA ASN A 150 9.05 1.59 10.43
C ASN A 150 9.76 0.70 9.41
N HIS A 151 9.65 0.99 8.12
CA HIS A 151 10.38 0.25 7.10
C HIS A 151 11.90 0.27 7.32
N TYR A 152 12.45 1.41 7.75
CA TYR A 152 13.88 1.50 8.01
C TYR A 152 14.27 0.84 9.34
N SER A 153 13.39 0.88 10.36
CA SER A 153 13.57 0.09 11.58
C SER A 153 13.61 -1.43 11.30
N ILE A 154 12.73 -1.94 10.44
CA ILE A 154 12.68 -3.38 10.08
C ILE A 154 14.03 -3.86 9.53
N VAL A 155 14.67 -3.06 8.67
CA VAL A 155 15.93 -3.46 8.00
C VAL A 155 17.20 -3.04 8.74
N THR A 156 17.10 -2.28 9.82
CA THR A 156 18.27 -1.87 10.63
C THR A 156 18.26 -2.46 12.04
N GLY A 157 17.10 -2.86 12.56
CA GLY A 157 16.92 -3.26 13.96
C GLY A 157 17.05 -2.11 14.96
N LEU A 158 17.03 -0.85 14.50
CA LEU A 158 17.20 0.34 15.32
C LEU A 158 15.86 1.06 15.53
N TYR A 159 15.73 1.83 16.61
CA TYR A 159 14.64 2.79 16.74
C TYR A 159 14.87 4.04 15.87
N PRO A 160 13.82 4.81 15.53
CA PRO A 160 13.92 6.04 14.75
C PRO A 160 14.94 7.06 15.26
N ALA A 161 15.06 7.20 16.58
CA ALA A 161 16.05 8.07 17.21
C ALA A 161 17.52 7.69 16.90
N TYR A 162 17.79 6.43 16.53
CA TYR A 162 19.13 5.93 16.25
C TYR A 162 19.43 5.74 14.77
N HIS A 163 18.43 5.37 13.96
CA HIS A 163 18.60 5.27 12.50
C HIS A 163 18.36 6.58 11.75
N GLY A 164 17.90 7.63 12.43
CA GLY A 164 17.83 9.01 11.92
C GLY A 164 16.55 9.37 11.17
N ILE A 165 15.71 8.38 10.82
CA ILE A 165 14.47 8.58 10.06
C ILE A 165 13.30 8.63 11.03
N VAL A 166 13.05 9.81 11.60
CA VAL A 166 12.08 10.00 12.71
C VAL A 166 10.64 10.26 12.26
N ASN A 167 10.45 10.62 10.99
CA ASN A 167 9.15 10.89 10.37
C ASN A 167 9.30 10.80 8.83
N ASN A 168 8.21 10.73 8.07
CA ASN A 168 8.21 10.85 6.62
C ASN A 168 8.62 12.27 6.14
N HIS A 169 8.45 13.27 7.01
CA HIS A 169 8.92 14.65 6.80
C HIS A 169 9.38 15.27 8.13
N PHE A 170 10.58 15.85 8.16
CA PHE A 170 11.09 16.57 9.33
C PHE A 170 12.22 17.54 8.97
N VAL A 171 12.53 18.47 9.87
CA VAL A 171 13.59 19.47 9.70
C VAL A 171 14.74 19.18 10.68
N ASP A 172 15.98 19.15 10.19
CA ASP A 172 17.15 19.10 11.07
C ASP A 172 17.25 20.41 11.86
N PRO A 173 17.23 20.36 13.20
CA PRO A 173 17.23 21.57 13.98
C PRO A 173 18.52 22.38 13.98
N LYS A 174 19.64 21.76 13.60
CA LYS A 174 20.96 22.39 13.54
C LYS A 174 21.23 23.04 12.19
N THR A 175 20.87 22.37 11.10
CA THR A 175 21.17 22.85 9.74
C THR A 175 19.98 23.57 9.09
N GLY A 176 18.76 23.32 9.54
CA GLY A 176 17.54 23.82 8.91
C GLY A 176 17.17 23.07 7.62
N GLU A 177 17.90 22.01 7.27
CA GLU A 177 17.62 21.20 6.11
C GLU A 177 16.39 20.33 6.33
N VAL A 178 15.63 20.10 5.25
CA VAL A 178 14.39 19.34 5.29
C VAL A 178 14.65 17.94 4.75
N PHE A 179 14.19 16.94 5.50
CA PHE A 179 14.02 15.58 5.03
C PHE A 179 12.59 15.37 4.54
N ASN A 180 12.43 14.70 3.41
CA ASN A 180 11.16 14.17 2.92
C ASN A 180 11.38 12.79 2.27
N MET A 181 10.31 12.18 1.77
CA MET A 181 10.38 10.84 1.19
C MET A 181 11.19 10.74 -0.12
N GLN A 182 11.66 11.87 -0.68
CA GLN A 182 12.56 11.94 -1.83
C GLN A 182 14.02 12.21 -1.43
N SER A 183 14.34 12.30 -0.13
CA SER A 183 15.68 12.55 0.37
C SER A 183 16.54 11.29 0.36
N HIS A 184 17.55 11.24 -0.52
CA HIS A 184 18.47 10.10 -0.68
C HIS A 184 19.90 10.39 -0.19
N GLU A 185 20.13 11.51 0.50
CA GLU A 185 21.44 11.87 1.02
C GLU A 185 21.82 10.98 2.21
N PRO A 186 22.98 10.28 2.21
CA PRO A 186 23.35 9.33 3.26
C PRO A 186 23.42 9.88 4.69
N LYS A 187 23.52 11.21 4.85
CA LYS A 187 23.54 11.88 6.17
C LYS A 187 22.26 11.66 6.98
N TRP A 188 21.12 11.42 6.32
CA TRP A 188 19.84 11.18 6.97
C TRP A 188 19.68 9.73 7.44
N TRP A 189 20.25 8.80 6.67
CA TRP A 189 20.05 7.37 6.78
C TRP A 189 21.19 6.76 7.60
N LEU A 190 21.04 6.73 8.93
CA LEU A 190 22.04 6.19 9.86
C LEU A 190 21.86 4.67 10.07
N GLY A 191 22.76 4.03 10.82
CA GLY A 191 22.71 2.57 11.00
C GLY A 191 23.15 1.79 9.74
N GLU A 192 23.04 0.46 9.77
CA GLU A 192 23.40 -0.41 8.64
C GLU A 192 22.16 -1.22 8.23
N PRO A 193 21.56 -0.96 7.05
CA PRO A 193 20.43 -1.75 6.57
C PRO A 193 20.89 -3.13 6.07
N LEU A 194 20.00 -4.12 6.12
CA LEU A 194 20.30 -5.51 5.75
C LEU A 194 20.97 -5.69 4.37
N TRP A 195 20.59 -4.91 3.36
CA TRP A 195 21.24 -4.99 2.03
C TRP A 195 22.68 -4.48 2.05
N GLU A 196 23.02 -3.51 2.91
CA GLU A 196 24.39 -3.06 3.14
C GLU A 196 25.17 -4.15 3.88
N THR A 197 24.58 -4.79 4.90
CA THR A 197 25.20 -5.94 5.59
C THR A 197 25.51 -7.08 4.63
N VAL A 198 24.60 -7.40 3.72
CA VAL A 198 24.78 -8.45 2.70
C VAL A 198 25.92 -8.07 1.74
N ALA A 199 25.95 -6.84 1.25
CA ALA A 199 27.02 -6.34 0.39
C ALA A 199 28.38 -6.34 1.09
N ASN A 200 28.44 -5.96 2.37
CA ASN A 200 29.65 -5.97 3.21
C ASN A 200 30.25 -7.38 3.34
N HIS A 201 29.45 -8.44 3.19
CA HIS A 201 29.90 -9.83 3.23
C HIS A 201 30.17 -10.42 1.83
N GLY A 202 30.24 -9.59 0.79
CA GLY A 202 30.53 -10.02 -0.59
C GLY A 202 29.40 -10.84 -1.22
N LEU A 203 28.17 -10.70 -0.70
CA LEU A 203 26.97 -11.34 -1.22
C LEU A 203 26.12 -10.31 -1.97
N LYS A 204 25.20 -10.80 -2.81
CA LYS A 204 24.31 -9.93 -3.59
C LYS A 204 22.97 -9.74 -2.86
N ALA A 205 22.50 -8.50 -2.80
CA ALA A 205 21.14 -8.16 -2.38
C ALA A 205 20.39 -7.48 -3.54
N SER A 206 19.07 -7.60 -3.54
CA SER A 206 18.20 -6.81 -4.41
C SER A 206 17.11 -6.13 -3.60
N THR A 207 16.70 -4.94 -4.03
CA THR A 207 15.70 -4.12 -3.37
C THR A 207 14.73 -3.55 -4.38
N TYR A 208 13.46 -3.87 -4.19
CA TYR A 208 12.37 -3.34 -4.99
C TYR A 208 11.53 -2.39 -4.13
N PHE A 209 11.85 -1.09 -4.24
CA PHE A 209 11.12 0.04 -3.63
C PHE A 209 11.13 0.10 -2.09
N TRP A 210 12.13 -0.48 -1.42
CA TRP A 210 12.22 -0.38 0.03
C TRP A 210 12.75 1.00 0.48
N PRO A 211 12.12 1.68 1.46
CA PRO A 211 12.62 2.96 1.98
C PRO A 211 14.10 2.92 2.39
N GLY A 212 14.90 3.79 1.78
CA GLY A 212 16.35 3.89 2.00
C GLY A 212 17.21 3.00 1.10
N SER A 213 16.62 2.10 0.29
CA SER A 213 17.42 1.22 -0.57
C SER A 213 18.15 1.95 -1.69
N GLU A 214 17.66 3.12 -2.10
CA GLU A 214 18.27 3.95 -3.15
C GLU A 214 19.48 4.76 -2.65
N VAL A 215 19.72 4.75 -1.33
CA VAL A 215 20.79 5.50 -0.69
C VAL A 215 22.10 4.75 -0.83
N LYS A 216 23.05 5.34 -1.55
CA LYS A 216 24.40 4.77 -1.70
C LYS A 216 25.21 5.01 -0.43
N LYS A 217 25.53 3.94 0.29
CA LYS A 217 26.18 3.99 1.61
C LYS A 217 26.97 2.71 1.88
N GLY A 218 28.16 2.86 2.48
CA GLY A 218 29.04 1.73 2.77
C GLY A 218 29.40 0.95 1.50
N SER A 219 29.26 -0.38 1.55
CA SER A 219 29.46 -1.25 0.38
C SER A 219 28.23 -1.34 -0.54
N TRP A 220 27.10 -0.74 -0.16
CA TRP A 220 25.92 -0.69 -1.01
C TRP A 220 25.96 0.49 -1.97
N ASP A 221 26.14 0.21 -3.26
CA ASP A 221 26.25 1.20 -4.32
C ASP A 221 24.95 1.37 -5.13
N CYS A 222 23.85 0.76 -4.68
CA CYS A 222 22.57 0.65 -5.39
C CYS A 222 22.78 0.11 -6.82
N PRO A 223 23.14 -1.18 -6.96
CA PRO A 223 23.56 -1.75 -8.22
C PRO A 223 22.44 -1.78 -9.25
N LYS A 224 22.77 -1.46 -10.51
CA LYS A 224 21.83 -1.48 -11.63
C LYS A 224 21.19 -2.87 -11.75
N ASN A 225 19.87 -2.90 -12.00
CA ASN A 225 19.02 -4.10 -12.09
C ASN A 225 18.69 -4.79 -10.76
N PHE A 226 19.38 -4.48 -9.67
CA PHE A 226 19.09 -5.04 -8.33
C PHE A 226 18.58 -3.98 -7.35
N CYS A 227 18.78 -2.70 -7.62
CA CYS A 227 18.24 -1.59 -6.83
C CYS A 227 17.28 -0.79 -7.71
N MET A 228 15.96 -0.95 -7.49
CA MET A 228 14.93 -0.24 -8.25
C MET A 228 14.60 1.09 -7.57
N PHE A 229 14.65 2.18 -8.35
CA PHE A 229 14.29 3.52 -7.90
C PHE A 229 12.77 3.65 -7.83
N TYR A 230 12.25 4.17 -6.72
CA TYR A 230 10.83 4.22 -6.44
C TYR A 230 10.03 4.82 -7.60
N ASN A 231 9.05 4.05 -8.07
CA ASN A 231 8.06 4.51 -9.03
C ASN A 231 6.74 3.78 -8.75
N GLY A 232 5.86 4.43 -7.98
CA GLY A 232 4.56 3.87 -7.60
C GLY A 232 3.62 3.55 -8.79
N SER A 233 3.95 3.98 -10.00
CA SER A 233 3.18 3.64 -11.21
C SER A 233 3.49 2.23 -11.74
N VAL A 234 4.54 1.57 -11.24
CA VAL A 234 4.89 0.20 -11.66
C VAL A 234 3.88 -0.79 -11.08
N PRO A 235 3.18 -1.58 -11.93
CA PRO A 235 2.24 -2.61 -11.49
C PRO A 235 2.87 -3.59 -10.51
N PHE A 236 2.10 -4.06 -9.53
CA PHE A 236 2.60 -4.97 -8.50
C PHE A 236 3.07 -6.31 -9.06
N GLU A 237 2.40 -6.80 -10.10
CA GLU A 237 2.75 -8.02 -10.82
C GLU A 237 4.15 -7.92 -11.44
N ASP A 238 4.51 -6.77 -12.00
CA ASP A 238 5.84 -6.54 -12.59
C ASP A 238 6.93 -6.57 -11.51
N ARG A 239 6.62 -6.13 -10.28
CA ARG A 239 7.55 -6.22 -9.14
C ARG A 239 7.79 -7.67 -8.76
N VAL A 240 6.72 -8.46 -8.62
CA VAL A 240 6.78 -9.91 -8.33
C VAL A 240 7.56 -10.64 -9.43
N ASP A 241 7.25 -10.36 -10.69
CA ASP A 241 7.90 -10.99 -11.84
C ASP A 241 9.38 -10.65 -11.93
N THR A 242 9.75 -9.41 -11.59
CA THR A 242 11.16 -9.01 -11.55
C THR A 242 11.91 -9.77 -10.46
N VAL A 243 11.35 -9.87 -9.25
CA VAL A 243 11.95 -10.66 -8.15
C VAL A 243 12.10 -12.13 -8.55
N LEU A 244 11.06 -12.71 -9.17
CA LEU A 244 11.11 -14.09 -9.68
C LEU A 244 12.19 -14.28 -10.76
N SER A 245 12.42 -13.28 -11.61
CA SER A 245 13.42 -13.35 -12.68
C SER A 245 14.86 -13.46 -12.16
N TYR A 246 15.14 -13.00 -10.93
CA TYR A 246 16.48 -13.12 -10.35
C TYR A 246 16.87 -14.57 -10.07
N PHE A 247 15.91 -15.48 -9.89
CA PHE A 247 16.17 -16.91 -9.73
C PHE A 247 16.53 -17.61 -11.04
N ASP A 248 16.42 -16.93 -12.18
CA ASP A 248 16.83 -17.43 -13.50
C ASP A 248 18.26 -17.01 -13.87
N LEU A 249 18.94 -16.25 -12.99
CA LEU A 249 20.35 -15.89 -13.12
C LEU A 249 21.27 -17.10 -12.83
N PRO A 250 22.55 -17.05 -13.25
CA PRO A 250 23.55 -18.01 -12.77
C PRO A 250 23.58 -18.07 -11.25
N SER A 251 23.83 -19.24 -10.64
CA SER A 251 23.73 -19.43 -9.18
C SER A 251 24.54 -18.42 -8.36
N SER A 252 25.73 -18.04 -8.84
CA SER A 252 26.60 -17.05 -8.18
C SER A 252 26.09 -15.61 -8.29
N GLU A 253 25.10 -15.37 -9.14
CA GLU A 253 24.51 -14.06 -9.42
C GLU A 253 23.14 -13.85 -8.75
N ILE A 254 22.52 -14.91 -8.21
CA ILE A 254 21.25 -14.83 -7.49
C ILE A 254 21.45 -14.03 -6.19
N PRO A 255 20.71 -12.94 -5.96
CA PRO A 255 20.69 -12.25 -4.67
C PRO A 255 20.25 -13.19 -3.53
N VAL A 256 20.98 -13.18 -2.42
CA VAL A 256 20.64 -13.99 -1.24
C VAL A 256 19.61 -13.30 -0.34
N PHE A 257 19.44 -11.99 -0.50
CA PHE A 257 18.47 -11.17 0.22
C PHE A 257 17.75 -10.28 -0.78
N MET A 258 16.43 -10.36 -0.80
CA MET A 258 15.57 -9.59 -1.69
C MET A 258 14.53 -8.85 -0.87
N THR A 259 14.30 -7.58 -1.16
CA THR A 259 13.16 -6.84 -0.61
C THR A 259 12.16 -6.48 -1.70
N MET A 260 10.87 -6.47 -1.34
CA MET A 260 9.79 -6.07 -2.23
C MET A 260 8.72 -5.31 -1.45
N TYR A 261 8.25 -4.21 -1.99
CA TYR A 261 7.28 -3.31 -1.35
C TYR A 261 6.03 -3.13 -2.22
N PHE A 262 4.87 -3.09 -1.57
CA PHE A 262 3.57 -2.73 -2.14
C PHE A 262 2.93 -1.61 -1.30
N GLU A 263 2.42 -0.59 -1.97
CA GLU A 263 1.73 0.57 -1.37
C GLU A 263 0.33 0.21 -0.85
N ASP A 264 -0.27 -0.88 -1.34
CA ASP A 264 -1.55 -1.35 -0.82
C ASP A 264 -1.34 -2.30 0.37
N PRO A 265 -2.28 -2.33 1.33
CA PRO A 265 -3.56 -1.59 1.34
C PRO A 265 -3.51 -0.17 1.93
N ASP A 266 -2.36 0.37 2.32
CA ASP A 266 -2.23 1.73 2.87
C ASP A 266 -2.83 2.81 1.97
N HIS A 267 -2.45 2.82 0.70
CA HIS A 267 -2.90 3.82 -0.27
C HIS A 267 -4.44 3.88 -0.34
N GLN A 268 -5.09 2.73 -0.44
CA GLN A 268 -6.55 2.66 -0.39
C GLN A 268 -7.12 2.99 0.99
N GLY A 269 -6.45 2.55 2.05
CA GLY A 269 -6.79 2.86 3.44
C GLY A 269 -6.92 4.36 3.70
N HIS A 270 -6.06 5.16 3.09
CA HIS A 270 -6.12 6.62 3.18
C HIS A 270 -7.29 7.24 2.40
N GLN A 271 -7.74 6.61 1.32
CA GLN A 271 -8.85 7.13 0.50
C GLN A 271 -10.22 6.81 1.10
N VAL A 272 -10.41 5.56 1.53
CA VAL A 272 -11.74 5.04 1.92
C VAL A 272 -11.87 4.67 3.40
N GLY A 273 -10.74 4.56 4.11
CA GLY A 273 -10.69 4.11 5.49
C GLY A 273 -10.56 2.58 5.63
N PRO A 274 -10.12 2.09 6.80
CA PRO A 274 -9.68 0.70 7.00
C PRO A 274 -10.78 -0.38 6.93
N ASP A 275 -12.05 0.03 7.02
CA ASP A 275 -13.19 -0.87 7.14
C ASP A 275 -14.04 -0.92 5.86
N ASP A 276 -13.65 -0.18 4.82
CA ASP A 276 -14.34 -0.13 3.54
C ASP A 276 -14.17 -1.45 2.73
N PRO A 277 -15.18 -1.88 1.94
CA PRO A 277 -15.05 -3.01 1.03
C PRO A 277 -13.86 -2.94 0.06
N GLU A 278 -13.42 -1.76 -0.38
CA GLU A 278 -12.26 -1.63 -1.27
C GLU A 278 -10.95 -2.10 -0.60
N ILE A 279 -10.85 -2.01 0.74
CA ILE A 279 -9.74 -2.61 1.50
C ILE A 279 -9.77 -4.14 1.42
N THR A 280 -10.98 -4.72 1.40
CA THR A 280 -11.15 -6.17 1.26
C THR A 280 -10.66 -6.64 -0.10
N GLU A 281 -10.91 -5.85 -1.16
CA GLU A 281 -10.39 -6.11 -2.50
C GLU A 281 -8.88 -5.93 -2.59
N ALA A 282 -8.32 -4.90 -1.94
CA ALA A 282 -6.87 -4.69 -1.86
C ALA A 282 -6.17 -5.86 -1.16
N VAL A 283 -6.71 -6.36 -0.06
CA VAL A 283 -6.20 -7.55 0.63
C VAL A 283 -6.25 -8.79 -0.27
N ALA A 284 -7.36 -9.00 -1.00
CA ALA A 284 -7.46 -10.12 -1.95
C ALA A 284 -6.41 -10.03 -3.07
N ARG A 285 -6.13 -8.82 -3.57
CA ARG A 285 -5.08 -8.57 -4.57
C ARG A 285 -3.69 -8.87 -4.03
N ILE A 286 -3.36 -8.42 -2.81
CA ILE A 286 -2.10 -8.76 -2.14
C ILE A 286 -1.96 -10.29 -1.98
N ASP A 287 -3.01 -10.99 -1.55
CA ASP A 287 -2.98 -12.46 -1.48
C ASP A 287 -2.70 -13.10 -2.84
N GLY A 288 -3.32 -12.61 -3.90
CA GLY A 288 -3.07 -13.08 -5.28
C GLY A 288 -1.61 -12.88 -5.72
N LEU A 289 -0.97 -11.78 -5.32
CA LEU A 289 0.45 -11.51 -5.60
C LEU A 289 1.38 -12.45 -4.82
N ILE A 290 1.03 -12.78 -3.56
CA ILE A 290 1.72 -13.81 -2.80
C ILE A 290 1.57 -15.17 -3.49
N GLY A 291 0.38 -15.52 -3.97
CA GLY A 291 0.16 -16.73 -4.76
C GLY A 291 1.01 -16.78 -6.02
N ARG A 292 1.08 -15.68 -6.78
CA ARG A 292 1.94 -15.55 -7.97
C ARG A 292 3.41 -15.79 -7.63
N LEU A 293 3.91 -15.24 -6.52
CA LEU A 293 5.28 -15.47 -6.06
C LEU A 293 5.51 -16.95 -5.73
N ILE A 294 4.63 -17.56 -4.92
CA ILE A 294 4.71 -18.97 -4.53
C ILE A 294 4.72 -19.87 -5.76
N ASP A 295 3.76 -19.72 -6.68
CA ASP A 295 3.67 -20.49 -7.92
C ASP A 295 4.94 -20.34 -8.77
N GLY A 296 5.49 -19.12 -8.83
CA GLY A 296 6.73 -18.82 -9.54
C GLY A 296 7.95 -19.55 -8.96
N LEU A 297 8.03 -19.68 -7.64
CA LEU A 297 9.10 -20.40 -6.95
C LEU A 297 8.91 -21.93 -7.07
N GLU A 298 7.68 -22.43 -6.98
CA GLU A 298 7.36 -23.86 -7.15
C GLU A 298 7.65 -24.35 -8.56
N LYS A 299 7.31 -23.57 -9.58
CA LYS A 299 7.63 -23.87 -10.98
C LYS A 299 9.14 -24.03 -11.21
N ARG A 300 9.93 -23.24 -10.49
CA ARG A 300 11.40 -23.29 -10.48
C ARG A 300 11.95 -24.42 -9.60
N GLY A 301 11.12 -25.03 -8.76
CA GLY A 301 11.49 -26.14 -7.88
C GLY A 301 12.38 -25.70 -6.70
N ILE A 302 12.24 -24.44 -6.27
CA ILE A 302 13.08 -23.79 -5.24
C ILE A 302 12.27 -23.22 -4.08
N PHE A 303 10.95 -23.41 -4.05
CA PHE A 303 10.09 -22.86 -3.00
C PHE A 303 10.57 -23.24 -1.59
N GLU A 304 10.99 -24.48 -1.40
CA GLU A 304 11.52 -25.00 -0.12
C GLU A 304 12.91 -24.43 0.27
N ASP A 305 13.63 -23.78 -0.67
CA ASP A 305 14.94 -23.18 -0.41
C ASP A 305 14.84 -21.67 -0.09
N VAL A 306 13.65 -21.09 -0.21
CA VAL A 306 13.40 -19.65 -0.06
C VAL A 306 12.62 -19.38 1.22
N THR A 307 13.19 -18.54 2.08
CA THR A 307 12.48 -18.00 3.25
C THR A 307 11.72 -16.74 2.85
N ILE A 308 10.39 -16.78 2.93
CA ILE A 308 9.54 -15.62 2.68
C ILE A 308 9.12 -15.02 4.03
N ILE A 309 9.38 -13.73 4.19
CA ILE A 309 8.94 -12.95 5.35
C ILE A 309 7.98 -11.88 4.82
N MET A 310 6.71 -11.96 5.18
CA MET A 310 5.71 -10.94 4.87
C MET A 310 5.44 -10.09 6.11
N VAL A 311 5.49 -8.77 5.97
CA VAL A 311 5.24 -7.80 7.04
C VAL A 311 4.32 -6.68 6.57
N GLY A 312 3.73 -5.97 7.52
CA GLY A 312 3.25 -4.60 7.37
C GLY A 312 4.08 -3.71 8.29
N ASP A 313 4.32 -2.48 7.88
CA ASP A 313 5.10 -1.48 8.60
C ASP A 313 4.30 -0.79 9.71
N HIS A 314 2.99 -0.58 9.49
CA HIS A 314 2.04 -0.12 10.49
C HIS A 314 0.61 -0.61 10.21
N GLY A 315 -0.31 -0.24 11.10
CA GLY A 315 -1.75 -0.44 10.89
C GLY A 315 -2.42 0.74 10.19
N MET A 316 -3.76 0.77 10.26
CA MET A 316 -4.58 1.85 9.73
C MET A 316 -5.77 2.12 10.65
N VAL A 317 -6.16 3.39 10.79
CA VAL A 317 -7.29 3.79 11.64
C VAL A 317 -8.18 4.80 10.92
N GLY A 318 -9.50 4.65 11.08
CA GLY A 318 -10.46 5.59 10.53
C GLY A 318 -10.44 6.92 11.28
N THR A 319 -10.39 8.02 10.53
CA THR A 319 -10.52 9.39 11.03
C THR A 319 -11.92 9.93 10.74
N CYS A 320 -12.33 11.01 11.43
CA CYS A 320 -13.52 11.77 11.07
C CYS A 320 -13.45 13.17 11.67
N ASP A 321 -14.20 14.12 11.09
CA ASP A 321 -14.18 15.53 11.48
C ASP A 321 -14.57 15.77 12.93
N LYS A 322 -15.34 14.85 13.52
CA LYS A 322 -15.74 14.90 14.94
C LYS A 322 -14.62 14.55 15.91
N LYS A 323 -13.47 14.06 15.44
CA LYS A 323 -12.29 13.68 16.23
C LYS A 323 -11.10 14.61 16.01
N LEU A 324 -11.33 15.76 15.39
CA LEU A 324 -10.29 16.77 15.18
C LEU A 324 -10.13 17.66 16.42
N ILE A 325 -8.91 18.15 16.61
CA ILE A 325 -8.56 19.17 17.59
C ILE A 325 -7.83 20.26 16.80
N PHE A 326 -8.36 21.48 16.80
CA PHE A 326 -7.75 22.60 16.11
C PHE A 326 -6.80 23.33 17.07
N LEU A 327 -5.58 23.63 16.62
CA LEU A 327 -4.62 24.36 17.45
C LEU A 327 -5.10 25.79 17.75
N ASP A 328 -5.92 26.38 16.87
CA ASP A 328 -6.49 27.71 17.05
C ASP A 328 -7.43 27.80 18.26
N ASP A 329 -8.05 26.68 18.66
CA ASP A 329 -8.91 26.63 19.85
C ASP A 329 -8.11 26.86 21.16
N LEU A 330 -6.77 26.71 21.10
CA LEU A 330 -5.87 27.01 22.21
C LEU A 330 -5.50 28.49 22.31
N ALA A 331 -5.90 29.35 21.37
CA ALA A 331 -5.52 30.77 21.32
C ALA A 331 -5.73 31.55 22.64
N PRO A 332 -6.75 31.28 23.49
CA PRO A 332 -6.87 31.94 24.78
C PRO A 332 -5.73 31.65 25.78
N TRP A 333 -5.00 30.54 25.60
CA TRP A 333 -3.87 30.14 26.44
C TRP A 333 -2.53 30.35 25.74
N ILE A 334 -2.46 29.97 24.47
CA ILE A 334 -1.27 30.06 23.65
C ILE A 334 -1.63 30.14 22.18
N ASN A 335 -1.09 31.14 21.49
CA ASN A 335 -1.10 31.17 20.05
C ASN A 335 0.05 30.30 19.53
N ILE A 336 -0.22 29.32 18.68
CA ILE A 336 0.77 28.42 18.08
C ILE A 336 0.84 28.72 16.58
N PRO A 337 1.80 29.56 16.14
CA PRO A 337 2.03 29.80 14.73
C PRO A 337 2.31 28.50 13.94
N GLY A 338 1.83 28.44 12.69
CA GLY A 338 2.00 27.26 11.84
C GLY A 338 3.47 26.91 11.54
N ASP A 339 4.38 27.89 11.55
CA ASP A 339 5.81 27.68 11.36
C ASP A 339 6.50 27.01 12.58
N TRP A 340 5.81 26.94 13.73
CA TRP A 340 6.27 26.12 14.86
C TRP A 340 5.91 24.65 14.64
N VAL A 341 4.87 24.35 13.86
CA VAL A 341 4.39 22.98 13.66
C VAL A 341 5.27 22.26 12.65
N GLN A 342 5.91 21.18 13.08
CA GLN A 342 6.75 20.32 12.24
C GLN A 342 5.94 19.20 11.57
N TYR A 343 4.89 18.74 12.25
CA TYR A 343 4.00 17.68 11.78
C TYR A 343 2.66 17.77 12.51
N TYR A 344 1.53 17.54 11.83
CA TYR A 344 0.19 17.75 12.41
C TYR A 344 -0.46 16.49 12.94
N SER A 345 -0.73 15.50 12.08
CA SER A 345 -1.56 14.33 12.39
C SER A 345 -0.95 13.08 11.77
N PRO A 346 -1.02 11.89 12.42
CA PRO A 346 -1.61 11.66 13.74
C PRO A 346 -0.68 12.03 14.91
N VAL A 347 0.59 12.37 14.64
CA VAL A 347 1.59 12.69 15.67
C VAL A 347 2.00 14.16 15.61
N LEU A 348 1.25 15.01 16.32
CA LEU A 348 1.56 16.43 16.42
C LEU A 348 2.97 16.64 16.98
N SER A 349 3.79 17.37 16.23
CA SER A 349 5.15 17.75 16.63
C SER A 349 5.30 19.26 16.49
N ILE A 350 5.62 19.94 17.59
CA ILE A 350 5.79 21.40 17.63
C ILE A 350 7.21 21.70 18.05
N ARG A 351 7.83 22.64 17.34
CA ARG A 351 9.14 23.21 17.65
C ARG A 351 9.01 24.73 17.77
N PRO A 352 8.97 25.27 18.99
CA PRO A 352 8.99 26.70 19.17
C PRO A 352 10.36 27.31 18.80
N PRO A 353 10.40 28.57 18.33
CA PRO A 353 11.64 29.25 17.97
C PRO A 353 12.46 29.63 19.20
N PRO A 354 13.74 30.03 19.02
CA PRO A 354 14.55 30.54 20.12
C PRO A 354 13.84 31.66 20.89
N GLY A 355 13.88 31.60 22.22
CA GLY A 355 13.19 32.54 23.11
C GLY A 355 11.89 32.03 23.72
N TYR A 356 11.37 30.89 23.24
CA TYR A 356 10.23 30.19 23.85
C TYR A 356 10.70 28.87 24.45
N ALA A 357 10.51 28.69 25.75
CA ALA A 357 10.84 27.43 26.39
C ALA A 357 9.79 26.36 25.99
N PRO A 358 10.20 25.18 25.48
CA PRO A 358 9.26 24.10 25.18
C PRO A 358 8.39 23.69 26.37
N SER A 359 8.93 23.78 27.59
CA SER A 359 8.20 23.52 28.84
C SER A 359 7.01 24.46 29.03
N ASP A 360 7.18 25.74 28.69
CA ASP A 360 6.13 26.76 28.84
C ASP A 360 5.05 26.56 27.79
N VAL A 361 5.43 26.16 26.57
CA VAL A 361 4.50 25.79 25.49
C VAL A 361 3.65 24.60 25.93
N VAL A 362 4.30 23.53 26.39
CA VAL A 362 3.61 22.33 26.89
C VAL A 362 2.69 22.67 28.07
N ALA A 363 3.13 23.49 29.03
CA ALA A 363 2.32 23.88 30.18
C ALA A 363 1.05 24.64 29.78
N LYS A 364 1.16 25.64 28.89
CA LYS A 364 0.01 26.41 28.41
C LYS A 364 -0.95 25.58 27.57
N MET A 365 -0.43 24.69 26.73
CA MET A 365 -1.26 23.74 25.98
C MET A 365 -2.02 22.80 26.91
N LYS A 366 -1.37 22.25 27.96
CA LYS A 366 -2.03 21.42 28.97
C LYS A 366 -3.17 22.17 29.67
N GLU A 367 -2.93 23.41 30.08
CA GLU A 367 -3.97 24.26 30.70
C GLU A 367 -5.18 24.44 29.77
N GLY A 368 -4.94 24.71 28.48
CA GLY A 368 -6.01 24.83 27.48
C GLY A 368 -6.77 23.53 27.25
N LEU A 369 -6.07 22.41 27.09
CA LEU A 369 -6.66 21.08 26.86
C LEU A 369 -7.49 20.58 28.05
N GLU A 370 -7.08 20.93 29.28
CA GLU A 370 -7.78 20.56 30.52
C GLU A 370 -8.94 21.51 30.88
N SER A 371 -9.03 22.67 30.22
CA SER A 371 -10.03 23.71 30.54
C SER A 371 -11.49 23.32 30.26
N GLY A 372 -11.71 22.27 29.46
CA GLY A 372 -13.02 21.88 28.95
C GLY A 372 -13.59 22.80 27.85
N ARG A 373 -12.81 23.78 27.37
CA ARG A 373 -13.21 24.74 26.32
C ARG A 373 -12.60 24.45 24.94
N VAL A 374 -11.63 23.55 24.86
CA VAL A 374 -11.06 23.05 23.60
C VAL A 374 -11.84 21.82 23.18
N ASP A 375 -12.47 21.88 22.01
CA ASP A 375 -13.22 20.75 21.47
C ASP A 375 -12.28 19.54 21.33
N ASN A 376 -12.75 18.39 21.80
CA ASN A 376 -11.96 17.15 21.90
C ASN A 376 -10.66 17.22 22.71
N GLY A 377 -10.36 18.32 23.42
CA GLY A 377 -9.07 18.54 24.11
C GLY A 377 -8.65 17.43 25.07
N LYS A 378 -9.62 16.76 25.71
CA LYS A 378 -9.39 15.58 26.58
C LYS A 378 -8.74 14.38 25.88
N HIS A 379 -8.74 14.36 24.55
CA HIS A 379 -8.19 13.27 23.72
C HIS A 379 -6.76 13.51 23.25
N LEU A 380 -6.21 14.71 23.48
CA LEU A 380 -4.81 15.02 23.19
C LEU A 380 -4.04 15.18 24.50
N ARG A 381 -2.84 14.59 24.54
CA ARG A 381 -1.86 14.85 25.59
C ARG A 381 -0.59 15.32 24.92
N VAL A 382 -0.03 16.39 25.46
CA VAL A 382 1.22 16.98 25.00
C VAL A 382 2.32 16.75 26.04
N TYR A 383 3.51 16.46 25.56
CA TYR A 383 4.66 16.12 26.39
C TYR A 383 5.90 16.83 25.87
N LEU A 384 6.85 17.10 26.75
CA LEU A 384 8.23 17.29 26.30
C LEU A 384 8.73 15.97 25.72
N LYS A 385 9.55 16.01 24.67
CA LYS A 385 10.04 14.77 24.04
C LYS A 385 10.81 13.89 25.04
N GLU A 386 11.47 14.50 26.01
CA GLU A 386 12.23 13.84 27.07
C GLU A 386 11.34 13.12 28.09
N GLU A 387 10.03 13.44 28.11
CA GLU A 387 9.04 12.86 29.02
C GLU A 387 8.22 11.73 28.37
N VAL A 388 8.33 11.55 27.06
CA VAL A 388 7.70 10.42 26.36
C VAL A 388 8.51 9.17 26.68
N LEU A 389 7.85 8.17 27.28
CA LEU A 389 8.48 6.88 27.60
C LEU A 389 9.13 6.30 26.34
N GLN A 390 10.44 6.02 26.42
CA GLN A 390 11.17 5.26 25.41
C GLN A 390 10.84 3.77 25.51
#